data_AF-A0A945CY02-F1
#
_entry.id   AF-A0A945CY02-F1
#
_cell.length_a   1.000
_cell.length_b   1.000
_cell.length_c   1.000
_cell.angle_alpha   90.00
_cell.angle_beta   90.00
_cell.angle_gamma   90.00
#
_symmetry.space_group_name_H-M   'P 1'
#
loop_
_entity.id
_entity.type
_entity.pdbx_description
1 polymer ?
#
loop_
_entity_poly.entity_id
_entity_poly.type
_entity_poly.pdbx_seq_one_letter_code
_entity_poly.pdbx_strand_id
1 'polypeptide(L)'
;MPTPSSDRLSQLRNLLESDPHDAFCMYAIAMEHAKTKHNQEAIAWFDRTIETDPSYCYAWYHKARCQVDAGDNEGATQTLQEGMKQADEHGDSHANEEMRSLLRSF
;
A
#
# COMPACT_ATOMS: atom_id res chain seq x y z
N MET A 1 10.86 -17.43 -20.30
CA MET A 1 9.99 -17.92 -19.23
C MET A 1 9.37 -16.71 -18.56
N PRO A 2 8.05 -16.47 -18.64
CA PRO A 2 7.42 -15.43 -17.85
C PRO A 2 7.63 -15.76 -16.37
N THR A 3 8.11 -14.79 -15.59
CA THR A 3 8.19 -14.94 -14.14
C THR A 3 6.76 -15.01 -13.57
N PRO A 4 6.51 -15.77 -12.49
CA PRO A 4 5.18 -15.89 -11.90
C PRO A 4 4.53 -14.54 -11.53
N SER A 5 5.34 -13.50 -11.27
CA SER A 5 4.88 -12.13 -11.00
C SER A 5 4.24 -11.44 -12.21
N SER A 6 4.68 -11.73 -13.44
CA SER A 6 4.13 -11.11 -14.66
C SER A 6 2.73 -11.66 -14.98
N ASP A 7 2.47 -12.93 -14.66
CA ASP A 7 1.17 -13.57 -14.84
C ASP A 7 0.16 -13.04 -13.81
N ARG A 8 0.60 -12.93 -12.55
CA ARG A 8 -0.24 -12.41 -11.45
C ARG A 8 -0.68 -10.97 -11.66
N LEU A 9 0.24 -10.08 -12.05
CA LEU A 9 -0.10 -8.67 -12.34
C LEU A 9 -1.12 -8.55 -13.48
N SER A 10 -0.99 -9.37 -14.51
CA SER A 10 -1.92 -9.37 -15.65
C SER A 10 -3.32 -9.83 -15.23
N GLN A 11 -3.41 -10.88 -14.41
CA GLN A 11 -4.69 -11.35 -13.86
C GLN A 11 -5.37 -10.29 -12.98
N LEU A 12 -4.61 -9.65 -12.10
CA LEU A 12 -5.14 -8.60 -11.22
C LEU A 12 -5.65 -7.39 -12.02
N ARG A 13 -4.97 -7.02 -13.11
CA ARG A 13 -5.44 -5.95 -14.00
C ARG A 13 -6.75 -6.32 -14.69
N ASN A 14 -6.89 -7.55 -15.20
CA ASN A 14 -8.15 -8.00 -15.81
C ASN A 14 -9.31 -8.03 -14.80
N LEU A 15 -9.02 -8.39 -13.53
CA LEU A 15 -10.02 -8.33 -12.45
C LEU A 15 -10.45 -6.89 -12.19
N LEU A 16 -9.49 -5.96 -12.13
CA LEU A 16 -9.76 -4.54 -11.94
C LEU A 16 -10.50 -3.91 -13.15
N GLU A 17 -10.31 -4.41 -14.36
CA GLU A 17 -11.13 -3.99 -15.51
C GLU A 17 -12.60 -4.38 -15.35
N SER A 18 -12.87 -5.49 -14.66
CA SER A 18 -14.23 -5.96 -14.38
C SER A 18 -14.86 -5.25 -13.18
N ASP A 19 -14.05 -4.88 -12.19
CA ASP A 19 -14.43 -4.06 -11.05
C ASP A 19 -13.38 -2.98 -10.76
N PRO A 20 -13.53 -1.77 -11.33
CA PRO A 20 -12.55 -0.68 -11.18
C PRO A 20 -12.42 -0.10 -9.77
N HIS A 21 -13.30 -0.47 -8.84
CA HIS A 21 -13.31 0.03 -7.47
C HIS A 21 -12.93 -1.02 -6.44
N ASP A 22 -12.39 -2.17 -6.89
CA ASP A 22 -11.89 -3.20 -5.98
C ASP A 22 -10.54 -2.78 -5.36
N ALA A 23 -10.60 -2.18 -4.18
CA ALA A 23 -9.43 -1.78 -3.39
C ALA A 23 -8.51 -2.96 -3.06
N PHE A 24 -9.04 -4.18 -2.91
CA PHE A 24 -8.23 -5.37 -2.67
C PHE A 24 -7.40 -5.73 -3.91
N CYS A 25 -7.99 -5.64 -5.11
CA CYS A 25 -7.24 -5.81 -6.36
C CYS A 25 -6.18 -4.72 -6.55
N MET A 26 -6.51 -3.45 -6.28
CA MET A 26 -5.53 -2.35 -6.35
C MET A 26 -4.35 -2.58 -5.40
N TYR A 27 -4.65 -2.96 -4.16
CA TYR A 27 -3.66 -3.29 -3.14
C TYR A 27 -2.76 -4.46 -3.58
N ALA A 28 -3.35 -5.51 -4.15
CA ALA A 28 -2.59 -6.65 -4.65
C ALA A 28 -1.64 -6.26 -5.79
N ILE A 29 -2.06 -5.35 -6.69
CA ILE A 29 -1.18 -4.81 -7.74
C ILE A 29 -0.02 -4.02 -7.11
N ALA A 30 -0.31 -3.16 -6.13
CA ALA A 30 0.70 -2.40 -5.40
C ALA A 30 1.74 -3.32 -4.76
N MET A 31 1.29 -4.41 -4.14
CA MET A 31 2.16 -5.41 -3.52
C MET A 31 3.07 -6.14 -4.51
N GLU A 32 2.61 -6.45 -5.72
CA GLU A 32 3.46 -7.04 -6.75
C GLU A 32 4.55 -6.07 -7.24
N HIS A 33 4.24 -4.77 -7.33
CA HIS A 33 5.24 -3.74 -7.60
C HIS A 33 6.23 -3.59 -6.43
N ALA A 34 5.76 -3.59 -5.19
CA ALA A 34 6.60 -3.51 -4.00
C ALA A 34 7.59 -4.70 -3.91
N LYS A 35 7.12 -5.92 -4.18
CA LYS A 35 7.97 -7.13 -4.21
C LYS A 35 9.11 -7.04 -5.23
N THR A 36 8.87 -6.34 -6.34
CA THR A 36 9.84 -6.15 -7.42
C THR A 36 10.67 -4.88 -7.26
N LYS A 37 10.56 -4.19 -6.11
CA LYS A 37 11.24 -2.92 -5.78
C LYS A 37 10.92 -1.76 -6.72
N HIS A 38 9.79 -1.85 -7.43
CA HIS A 38 9.22 -0.75 -8.21
C HIS A 38 8.46 0.18 -7.25
N ASN A 39 9.21 0.87 -6.39
CA ASN A 39 8.63 1.61 -5.26
C ASN A 39 7.68 2.72 -5.71
N GLN A 40 8.00 3.44 -6.78
CA GLN A 40 7.15 4.52 -7.28
C GLN A 40 5.80 4.00 -7.80
N GLU A 41 5.81 2.92 -8.58
CA GLU A 41 4.57 2.29 -9.05
C GLU A 41 3.78 1.69 -7.88
N ALA A 42 4.45 1.08 -6.91
CA ALA A 42 3.80 0.56 -5.71
C ALA A 42 3.09 1.68 -4.94
N ILE A 43 3.77 2.80 -4.69
CA ILE A 43 3.20 3.97 -4.00
C ILE A 43 1.96 4.47 -4.74
N ALA A 44 2.02 4.64 -6.05
CA ALA A 44 0.89 5.13 -6.84
C ALA A 44 -0.33 4.18 -6.76
N TRP A 45 -0.12 2.86 -6.69
CA TRP A 45 -1.22 1.91 -6.50
C TRP A 45 -1.74 1.87 -5.06
N PHE A 46 -0.88 2.07 -4.06
CA PHE A 46 -1.34 2.23 -2.68
C PHE A 46 -2.15 3.52 -2.51
N ASP A 47 -1.76 4.62 -3.16
CA ASP A 47 -2.54 5.85 -3.17
C ASP A 47 -3.96 5.61 -3.70
N ARG A 48 -4.09 4.92 -4.84
CA ARG A 48 -5.41 4.55 -5.38
C ARG A 48 -6.21 3.65 -4.45
N THR A 49 -5.53 2.72 -3.77
CA THR A 49 -6.16 1.85 -2.77
C THR A 49 -6.73 2.69 -1.64
N ILE A 50 -5.96 3.63 -1.11
CA ILE A 50 -6.33 4.53 -0.02
C ILE A 50 -7.45 5.50 -0.44
N GLU A 51 -7.39 6.03 -1.66
CA GLU A 51 -8.45 6.87 -2.22
C GLU A 51 -9.78 6.13 -2.35
N THR A 52 -9.72 4.83 -2.66
CA THR A 52 -10.91 3.97 -2.82
C THR A 52 -11.43 3.48 -1.48
N ASP A 53 -10.54 3.06 -0.58
CA ASP A 53 -10.83 2.58 0.76
C ASP A 53 -9.80 3.14 1.76
N PRO A 54 -10.10 4.30 2.38
CA PRO A 54 -9.24 4.90 3.39
C PRO A 54 -9.04 4.01 4.63
N SER A 55 -9.98 3.09 4.89
CA SER A 55 -9.93 2.17 6.03
C SER A 55 -8.96 1.00 5.82
N TYR A 56 -8.41 0.85 4.60
CA TYR A 56 -7.45 -0.19 4.26
C TYR A 56 -6.07 0.10 4.89
N CYS A 57 -5.96 -0.08 6.20
CA CYS A 57 -4.81 0.33 7.03
C CYS A 57 -3.47 -0.27 6.55
N TYR A 58 -3.50 -1.48 5.97
CA TYR A 58 -2.30 -2.10 5.39
C TYR A 58 -1.74 -1.35 4.18
N ALA A 59 -2.58 -0.64 3.41
CA ALA A 59 -2.13 0.15 2.27
C ALA A 59 -1.27 1.33 2.73
N TRP A 60 -1.67 2.00 3.82
CA TRP A 60 -0.89 3.07 4.45
C TRP A 60 0.48 2.59 4.93
N TYR A 61 0.51 1.46 5.65
CA TYR A 61 1.76 0.88 6.14
C TYR A 61 2.72 0.52 5.00
N HIS A 62 2.23 -0.15 3.96
CA HIS A 62 3.08 -0.59 2.86
C HIS A 62 3.51 0.55 1.94
N LYS A 63 2.65 1.57 1.73
CA LYS A 63 3.04 2.80 1.06
C LYS A 63 4.21 3.46 1.78
N ALA A 64 4.10 3.66 3.10
CA ALA A 64 5.16 4.26 3.89
C ALA A 64 6.46 3.45 3.82
N ARG A 65 6.39 2.13 3.87
CA ARG A 65 7.57 1.27 3.70
C ARG A 65 8.23 1.46 2.33
N CYS A 66 7.44 1.53 1.25
CA CYS A 66 7.96 1.82 -0.09
C CYS A 66 8.57 3.22 -0.20
N GLN A 67 8.03 4.22 0.51
CA GLN A 67 8.60 5.56 0.59
C GLN A 67 9.96 5.56 1.31
N VAL A 68 10.08 4.86 2.45
CA VAL A 68 11.37 4.66 3.14
C VAL A 68 12.37 3.97 2.23
N ASP A 69 11.97 2.91 1.54
CA ASP A 69 12.84 2.19 0.59
C ASP A 69 13.25 3.06 -0.61
N ALA A 70 12.47 4.09 -0.95
CA ALA A 70 12.77 5.10 -1.96
C ALA A 70 13.58 6.29 -1.43
N GLY A 71 13.85 6.36 -0.11
CA GLY A 71 14.54 7.46 0.56
C GLY A 71 13.65 8.66 0.94
N ASP A 72 12.33 8.55 0.77
CA ASP A 72 11.34 9.57 1.11
C ASP A 72 10.82 9.38 2.56
N ASN A 73 11.70 9.63 3.54
CA ASN A 73 11.36 9.46 4.95
C ASN A 73 10.33 10.50 5.44
N GLU A 74 10.32 11.69 4.84
CA GLU A 74 9.35 12.74 5.18
C GLU A 74 7.96 12.34 4.71
N GLY A 75 7.82 11.90 3.45
CA GLY A 75 6.56 11.37 2.93
C GLY A 75 6.10 10.12 3.67
N ALA A 76 7.02 9.21 4.02
CA ALA A 76 6.69 8.03 4.84
C ALA A 76 6.11 8.42 6.20
N THR A 77 6.69 9.44 6.85
CA THR A 77 6.22 9.96 8.14
C THR A 77 4.80 10.49 8.03
N GLN A 78 4.52 11.30 7.01
CA GLN A 78 3.18 11.85 6.77
C GLN A 78 2.17 10.73 6.50
N THR A 79 2.52 9.78 5.63
CA THR A 79 1.66 8.62 5.32
C THR A 79 1.33 7.80 6.57
N LEU A 80 2.29 7.54 7.45
CA LEU A 80 2.05 6.79 8.70
C LEU A 80 1.17 7.58 9.67
N GLN A 81 1.36 8.89 9.79
CA GLN A 81 0.52 9.72 10.65
C GLN A 81 -0.94 9.72 10.20
N GLU A 82 -1.19 9.87 8.90
CA GLU A 82 -2.56 9.80 8.36
C GLU A 82 -3.14 8.39 8.47
N GLY A 83 -2.36 7.36 8.16
CA GLY A 83 -2.79 5.96 8.32
C GLY A 83 -3.13 5.60 9.77
N MET A 84 -2.38 6.10 10.75
CA MET A 84 -2.67 5.92 12.18
C MET A 84 -3.98 6.59 12.59
N LYS A 85 -4.32 7.76 12.01
CA LYS A 85 -5.64 8.39 12.24
C LYS A 85 -6.76 7.52 11.69
N GLN A 86 -6.61 7.04 10.45
CA GLN A 86 -7.62 6.15 9.85
C GLN A 86 -7.79 4.85 10.66
N ALA A 87 -6.70 4.27 11.13
CA ALA A 87 -6.74 3.09 11.99
C ALA A 87 -7.45 3.35 13.32
N ASP A 88 -7.22 4.50 13.95
CA ASP A 88 -7.91 4.90 15.18
C ASP A 88 -9.42 5.10 14.94
N GLU A 89 -9.79 5.81 13.86
CA GLU A 89 -11.18 6.07 13.47
C GLU A 89 -11.96 4.78 13.21
N HIS A 90 -11.31 3.75 12.66
CA HIS A 90 -11.92 2.45 12.35
C HIS A 90 -11.68 1.38 13.42
N GLY A 91 -10.99 1.70 14.51
CA GLY A 91 -10.72 0.79 15.63
C GLY A 91 -9.67 -0.30 15.34
N ASP A 92 -8.85 -0.15 14.32
CA ASP A 92 -7.75 -1.07 13.99
C ASP A 92 -6.50 -0.75 14.82
N SER A 93 -6.54 -1.15 16.10
CA SER A 93 -5.42 -0.94 17.02
C SER A 93 -4.14 -1.65 16.55
N HIS A 94 -4.28 -2.80 15.89
CA HIS A 94 -3.13 -3.58 15.45
C HIS A 94 -2.37 -2.87 14.33
N ALA A 95 -3.09 -2.36 13.32
CA ALA A 95 -2.45 -1.60 12.25
C ALA A 95 -1.83 -0.30 12.77
N ASN A 96 -2.47 0.36 13.76
CA ASN A 96 -1.90 1.54 14.41
C ASN A 96 -0.55 1.24 15.07
N GLU A 97 -0.46 0.14 15.83
CA GLU A 97 0.78 -0.29 16.47
C GLU A 97 1.90 -0.60 15.46
N GLU A 98 1.58 -1.30 14.37
CA GLU A 98 2.52 -1.61 13.30
C GLU A 98 3.04 -0.33 12.61
N MET A 99 2.14 0.61 12.28
CA MET A 99 2.51 1.89 11.69
C MET A 99 3.37 2.72 12.63
N ARG A 100 3.02 2.76 13.92
CA ARG A 100 3.81 3.46 14.93
C ARG A 100 5.18 2.81 15.16
N SER A 101 5.27 1.49 15.03
CA SER A 101 6.53 0.76 15.11
C SER A 101 7.43 1.12 13.93
N LEU A 102 6.89 1.09 12.71
CA LEU A 102 7.61 1.48 11.49
C LEU A 102 8.10 2.92 11.57
N LEU A 103 7.28 3.87 12.02
CA LEU A 103 7.65 5.28 12.18
C LEU A 103 8.85 5.51 13.10
N ARG A 104 9.08 4.62 14.07
CA ARG A 104 10.24 4.71 14.99
C ARG A 104 11.49 4.00 14.49
N SER A 105 11.39 3.29 13.37
CA SER A 105 12.45 2.39 12.89
C SER A 105 13.39 3.02 11.86
N PHE A 106 13.05 4.20 11.34
CA PHE A 106 13.85 4.99 10.40
C PHE A 106 13.95 6.44 10.87
#